data_AF-A0A482X0Q2-F1
#
_entry.id   AF-A0A482X0Q2-F1
#
_cell.length_a   1.000
_cell.length_b   1.000
_cell.length_c   1.000
_cell.angle_alpha   90.00
_cell.angle_beta   90.00
_cell.angle_gamma   90.00
#
_symmetry.space_group_name_H-M   'P 1'
#
loop_
_entity.id
_entity.type
_entity.pdbx_description
1 polymer ?
#
loop_
_entity_poly.entity_id
_entity_poly.type
_entity_poly.pdbx_seq_one_letter_code
_entity_poly.pdbx_strand_id
1 'polypeptide(L)'
;MEPLKKGKRKHDDSENSERDLEKILAVIFECTNCLNLSKTTMYECSGGHLYCDKCLNEYIVYEDYTEEVQCSQCSKSRKFFRNRAAENAIGELSAACKYCEKKLILNNMEMHEKCFCEKNITQCEKQSEGCLWSGPYFELEDHQRTCSFQKLLSTVTDQTEEKTNNKTSTITQCFENPFFDRPTFTAFIFLAFIIISCSVIRHLV
;
A
#
# COMPACT_ATOMS: atom_id res chain seq x y z
N MET A 1 23.14 53.65 17.00
CA MET A 1 22.40 52.70 16.13
C MET A 1 22.89 51.31 16.48
N GLU A 2 22.10 50.54 17.23
CA GLU A 2 22.41 49.15 17.59
C GLU A 2 21.84 48.18 16.53
N PRO A 3 22.50 47.03 16.25
CA PRO A 3 22.03 46.10 15.24
C PRO A 3 20.95 45.15 15.80
N LEU A 4 19.85 45.02 15.06
CA LEU A 4 18.77 44.08 15.34
C LEU A 4 19.23 42.63 15.19
N LYS A 5 19.16 41.86 16.28
CA LYS A 5 19.40 40.42 16.30
C LYS A 5 18.35 39.68 15.47
N LYS A 6 18.80 38.99 14.43
CA LYS A 6 17.99 38.14 13.55
C LYS A 6 17.62 36.85 14.29
N GLY A 7 16.36 36.73 14.71
CA GLY A 7 15.82 35.51 15.35
C GLY A 7 15.75 34.36 14.35
N LYS A 8 16.41 33.23 14.67
CA LYS A 8 16.26 31.95 13.97
C LYS A 8 14.84 31.43 14.20
N ARG A 9 14.06 31.23 13.14
CA ARG A 9 12.74 30.57 13.20
C ARG A 9 12.88 29.06 12.94
N LYS A 10 12.08 28.33 13.69
CA LYS A 10 12.10 26.89 14.00
C LYS A 10 11.81 26.01 12.78
N HIS A 11 12.53 24.90 12.66
CA HIS A 11 12.30 23.85 11.65
C HIS A 11 11.58 22.62 12.24
N ASP A 12 11.27 22.63 13.55
CA ASP A 12 10.79 21.45 14.30
C ASP A 12 9.25 21.32 14.35
N ASP A 13 8.51 22.42 14.16
CA ASP A 13 7.05 22.43 14.33
C ASP A 13 6.29 21.78 13.14
N SER A 14 6.90 21.71 11.95
CA SER A 14 6.25 21.30 10.69
C SER A 14 5.97 19.80 10.63
N GLU A 15 6.98 18.97 10.86
CA GLU A 15 6.85 17.51 10.73
C GLU A 15 5.92 16.91 11.78
N ASN A 16 5.86 17.52 12.97
CA ASN A 16 4.95 17.05 14.00
C ASN A 16 3.49 17.32 13.61
N SER A 17 3.22 18.47 13.01
CA SER A 17 1.87 18.82 12.53
C SER A 17 1.38 17.91 11.40
N GLU A 18 2.26 17.49 10.49
CA GLU A 18 1.92 16.56 9.40
C GLU A 18 1.60 15.16 9.94
N ARG A 19 2.41 14.66 10.88
CA ARG A 19 2.14 13.37 11.55
C ARG A 19 0.82 13.36 12.30
N ASP A 20 0.44 14.49 12.87
CA ASP A 20 -0.83 14.60 13.61
C ASP A 20 -2.02 14.67 12.66
N LEU A 21 -1.89 15.37 11.51
CA LEU A 21 -2.91 15.36 10.46
C LEU A 21 -3.13 13.95 9.89
N GLU A 22 -2.05 13.23 9.59
CA GLU A 22 -2.13 11.87 9.06
C GLU A 22 -2.91 10.92 10.00
N LYS A 23 -2.67 11.00 11.31
CA LYS A 23 -3.42 10.23 12.32
C LYS A 23 -4.90 10.61 12.34
N ILE A 24 -5.20 11.90 12.26
CA ILE A 24 -6.59 12.39 12.23
C ILE A 24 -7.30 11.87 10.97
N LEU A 25 -6.65 11.94 9.81
CA LEU A 25 -7.20 11.43 8.56
C LEU A 25 -7.44 9.92 8.61
N ALA A 26 -6.51 9.15 9.20
CA ALA A 26 -6.70 7.73 9.38
C ALA A 26 -8.00 7.42 10.15
N VAL A 27 -8.26 8.13 11.25
CA VAL A 27 -9.49 7.97 12.04
C VAL A 27 -10.73 8.40 11.27
N ILE A 28 -10.68 9.50 10.52
CA ILE A 28 -11.81 9.99 9.71
C ILE A 28 -12.24 8.96 8.65
N PHE A 29 -11.28 8.22 8.08
CA PHE A 29 -11.53 7.26 7.02
C PHE A 29 -11.75 5.82 7.50
N GLU A 30 -11.80 5.59 8.82
CA GLU A 30 -12.13 4.27 9.36
C GLU A 30 -13.55 3.85 8.97
N CYS A 31 -13.74 2.54 8.81
CA CYS A 31 -15.07 1.98 8.65
C CYS A 31 -15.87 2.15 9.95
N THR A 32 -17.07 2.70 9.82
CA THR A 32 -18.03 2.91 10.91
C THR A 32 -18.37 1.63 11.67
N ASN A 33 -18.32 0.46 11.02
CA ASN A 33 -18.66 -0.83 11.62
C ASN A 33 -17.47 -1.49 12.34
N CYS A 34 -16.32 -1.62 11.68
CA CYS A 34 -15.17 -2.34 12.24
C CYS A 34 -14.11 -1.44 12.86
N LEU A 35 -14.24 -0.11 12.76
CA LEU A 35 -13.28 0.88 13.27
C LEU A 35 -11.85 0.61 12.79
N ASN A 36 -11.72 0.20 11.54
CA ASN A 36 -10.45 -0.06 10.90
C ASN A 36 -10.37 0.68 9.58
N LEU A 37 -9.16 1.16 9.27
CA LEU A 37 -8.80 1.73 7.99
C LEU A 37 -8.68 0.59 6.97
N SER A 38 -9.64 0.50 6.03
CA SER A 38 -9.62 -0.56 5.02
C SER A 38 -8.82 -0.13 3.78
N LYS A 39 -8.03 -1.05 3.23
CA LYS A 39 -7.36 -0.90 1.93
C LYS A 39 -8.24 -1.34 0.75
N THR A 40 -9.48 -1.74 1.03
CA THR A 40 -10.44 -2.21 0.02
C THR A 40 -11.36 -1.08 -0.43
N THR A 41 -12.32 -1.40 -1.30
CA THR A 41 -13.42 -0.51 -1.68
C THR A 41 -14.11 0.06 -0.44
N MET A 42 -14.39 1.37 -0.48
CA MET A 42 -15.10 2.09 0.57
C MET A 42 -16.44 2.58 0.04
N TYR A 43 -17.46 2.49 0.88
CA TYR A 43 -18.82 2.93 0.58
C TYR A 43 -19.28 3.97 1.59
N GLU A 44 -20.10 4.91 1.14
CA GLU A 44 -20.64 5.99 1.95
C GLU A 44 -22.17 5.98 1.87
N CYS A 45 -22.83 6.17 3.00
CA CYS A 45 -24.27 6.41 3.03
C CYS A 45 -24.60 7.87 2.69
N SER A 46 -25.86 8.23 2.44
CA SER A 46 -26.21 9.63 2.12
C SER A 46 -25.99 10.62 3.27
N GLY A 47 -25.70 10.13 4.48
CA GLY A 47 -25.34 10.91 5.65
C GLY A 47 -23.84 11.01 5.93
N GLY A 48 -22.97 10.45 5.09
CA GLY A 48 -21.52 10.58 5.23
C GLY A 48 -20.79 9.45 5.97
N HIS A 49 -21.49 8.41 6.44
CA HIS A 49 -20.86 7.31 7.17
C HIS A 49 -20.19 6.31 6.22
N LEU A 50 -18.93 6.00 6.50
CA LEU A 50 -18.10 5.12 5.68
C LEU A 50 -18.16 3.66 6.13
N TYR A 51 -18.23 2.73 5.17
CA TYR A 51 -18.20 1.29 5.38
C TYR A 51 -17.20 0.66 4.43
N CYS A 52 -16.38 -0.27 4.92
CA CYS A 52 -15.54 -1.08 4.05
C CYS A 52 -16.38 -2.15 3.34
N ASP A 53 -15.92 -2.59 2.18
CA ASP A 53 -16.57 -3.62 1.36
C ASP A 53 -17.01 -4.84 2.16
N LYS A 54 -16.12 -5.39 3.01
CA LYS A 54 -16.42 -6.55 3.84
C LYS A 54 -17.61 -6.30 4.78
N CYS A 55 -17.56 -5.21 5.55
CA CYS A 55 -18.60 -4.94 6.54
C CYS A 55 -19.93 -4.57 5.89
N LEU A 56 -19.91 -3.85 4.76
CA LEU A 56 -21.15 -3.55 4.05
C LEU A 56 -21.77 -4.83 3.48
N ASN A 57 -20.98 -5.73 2.90
CA ASN A 57 -21.49 -6.99 2.36
C ASN A 57 -22.06 -7.90 3.46
N GLU A 58 -21.36 -8.05 4.60
CA GLU A 58 -21.88 -8.79 5.75
C GLU A 58 -23.18 -8.17 6.29
N TYR A 59 -23.26 -6.84 6.29
CA TYR A 59 -24.45 -6.11 6.73
C TYR A 59 -25.63 -6.30 5.76
N ILE A 60 -25.41 -6.17 4.45
CA ILE A 60 -26.44 -6.40 3.42
C ILE A 60 -26.96 -7.84 3.50
N VAL A 61 -26.08 -8.83 3.62
CA VAL A 61 -26.48 -10.25 3.68
C VAL A 61 -27.34 -10.55 4.91
N TYR A 62 -27.05 -9.91 6.06
CA TYR A 62 -27.88 -10.05 7.25
C TYR A 62 -29.24 -9.37 7.09
N GLU A 63 -29.24 -8.19 6.47
CA GLU A 63 -30.42 -7.34 6.33
C GLU A 63 -31.31 -7.71 5.13
N ASP A 64 -30.87 -8.52 4.15
CA ASP A 64 -31.65 -8.99 2.97
C ASP A 64 -32.92 -9.80 3.36
N TYR A 65 -33.05 -10.18 4.63
CA TYR A 65 -34.31 -10.68 5.21
C TYR A 65 -35.33 -9.56 5.48
N THR A 66 -34.93 -8.30 5.37
CA THR A 66 -35.72 -7.07 5.56
C THR A 66 -35.54 -6.20 4.31
N GLU A 67 -36.61 -5.63 3.77
CA GLU A 67 -36.61 -5.12 2.38
C GLU A 67 -35.64 -3.93 2.11
N GLU A 68 -34.97 -3.36 3.12
CA GLU A 68 -34.10 -2.18 2.95
C GLU A 68 -32.93 -2.12 3.95
N VAL A 69 -31.69 -2.20 3.44
CA VAL A 69 -30.46 -2.06 4.26
C VAL A 69 -30.28 -0.61 4.72
N GLN A 70 -30.33 -0.37 6.03
CA GLN A 70 -30.24 0.97 6.63
C GLN A 70 -28.88 1.23 7.27
N CYS A 71 -28.31 2.42 7.09
CA CYS A 71 -27.09 2.76 7.81
C CYS A 71 -27.31 2.71 9.33
N SER A 72 -26.48 1.97 10.06
CA SER A 72 -26.58 1.79 11.52
C SER A 72 -26.48 3.10 12.31
N GLN A 73 -25.90 4.15 11.72
CA GLN A 73 -25.80 5.48 12.32
C GLN A 73 -26.88 6.46 11.82
N CYS A 74 -27.54 6.18 10.69
CA CYS A 74 -28.56 7.05 10.12
C CYS A 74 -29.94 6.39 10.21
N SER A 75 -30.89 7.02 10.88
CA SER A 75 -32.28 6.55 10.92
C SER A 75 -33.04 6.65 9.58
N LYS A 76 -32.38 7.00 8.46
CA LYS A 76 -33.04 7.33 7.18
C LYS A 76 -32.28 6.94 5.90
N SER A 77 -30.97 6.64 5.97
CA SER A 77 -30.20 6.34 4.75
C SER A 77 -30.37 4.89 4.36
N ARG A 78 -30.97 4.64 3.19
CA ARG A 78 -31.27 3.31 2.64
C ARG A 78 -30.37 2.90 1.47
N LYS A 79 -29.37 3.74 1.15
CA LYS A 79 -28.50 3.55 -0.01
C LYS A 79 -27.05 3.84 0.37
N PHE A 80 -26.16 3.05 -0.22
CA PHE A 80 -24.72 3.18 -0.10
C PHE A 80 -24.11 3.37 -1.49
N PHE A 81 -23.09 4.21 -1.59
CA PHE A 81 -22.40 4.54 -2.83
C PHE A 81 -20.91 4.35 -2.65
N ARG A 82 -20.22 3.81 -3.66
CA ARG A 82 -18.76 3.68 -3.62
C ARG A 82 -18.10 5.07 -3.57
N ASN A 83 -17.25 5.31 -2.59
CA ASN A 83 -16.51 6.56 -2.43
C ASN A 83 -15.04 6.40 -2.86
N ARG A 84 -14.77 6.70 -4.14
CA ARG A 84 -13.40 6.68 -4.70
C ARG A 84 -12.48 7.76 -4.11
N ALA A 85 -13.03 8.88 -3.63
CA ALA A 85 -12.21 9.92 -3.02
C ALA A 85 -11.64 9.45 -1.67
N ALA A 86 -12.46 8.76 -0.87
CA ALA A 86 -12.00 8.09 0.35
C ALA A 86 -10.96 7.01 0.03
N GLU A 87 -11.21 6.13 -0.96
CA GLU A 87 -10.23 5.12 -1.38
C GLU A 87 -8.87 5.75 -1.76
N ASN A 88 -8.88 6.81 -2.57
CA ASN A 88 -7.66 7.49 -2.97
C ASN A 88 -6.96 8.16 -1.77
N ALA A 89 -7.70 8.83 -0.90
CA ALA A 89 -7.13 9.49 0.28
C ALA A 89 -6.49 8.47 1.24
N ILE A 90 -7.17 7.35 1.50
CA ILE A 90 -6.63 6.24 2.28
C ILE A 90 -5.34 5.72 1.64
N GLY A 91 -5.34 5.53 0.33
CA GLY A 91 -4.19 5.02 -0.41
C GLY A 91 -2.92 5.86 -0.27
N GLU A 92 -3.04 7.16 0.00
CA GLU A 92 -1.92 8.09 0.20
C GLU A 92 -1.45 8.17 1.66
N LEU A 93 -2.24 7.66 2.62
CA LEU A 93 -1.78 7.53 4.01
C LEU A 93 -0.64 6.52 4.08
N SER A 94 0.22 6.67 5.08
CA SER A 94 1.33 5.77 5.29
C SER A 94 1.14 4.86 6.50
N ALA A 95 1.71 3.66 6.41
CA ALA A 95 1.69 2.65 7.45
C ALA A 95 3.05 1.93 7.50
N ALA A 96 3.32 1.26 8.62
CA ALA A 96 4.50 0.41 8.74
C ALA A 96 4.27 -0.93 8.03
N CYS A 97 5.26 -1.42 7.29
CA CYS A 97 5.28 -2.78 6.77
C CYS A 97 5.26 -3.78 7.92
N LYS A 98 4.40 -4.80 7.85
CA LYS A 98 4.26 -5.82 8.91
C LYS A 98 5.49 -6.73 9.09
N TYR A 99 6.41 -6.73 8.12
CA TYR A 99 7.61 -7.57 8.13
C TYR A 99 8.88 -6.79 8.47
N CYS A 100 9.03 -5.58 7.90
CA CYS A 100 10.26 -4.79 8.04
C CYS A 100 10.10 -3.45 8.74
N GLU A 101 8.88 -3.10 9.16
CA GLU A 101 8.54 -1.88 9.91
C GLU A 101 8.84 -0.56 9.19
N LYS A 102 9.33 -0.60 7.94
CA LYS A 102 9.51 0.58 7.09
C LYS A 102 8.15 1.25 6.86
N LYS A 103 8.10 2.57 7.08
CA LYS A 103 6.92 3.42 6.82
C LYS A 103 6.77 3.65 5.32
N LEU A 104 5.63 3.28 4.75
CA LEU A 104 5.35 3.29 3.32
C LEU A 104 3.93 3.80 3.07
N ILE A 105 3.72 4.44 1.91
CA ILE A 105 2.39 4.78 1.41
C ILE A 105 1.57 3.51 1.19
N LEU A 106 0.30 3.50 1.62
CA LEU A 106 -0.57 2.33 1.59
C LEU A 106 -0.73 1.73 0.20
N ASN A 107 -0.85 2.57 -0.84
CA ASN A 107 -0.90 2.14 -2.25
C ASN A 107 0.33 1.33 -2.69
N ASN A 108 1.49 1.55 -2.05
CA ASN A 108 2.73 0.85 -2.38
C ASN A 108 2.97 -0.37 -1.49
N MET A 109 2.14 -0.58 -0.46
CA MET A 109 2.38 -1.60 0.56
C MET A 109 2.31 -3.02 0.01
N GLU A 110 1.30 -3.34 -0.80
CA GLU A 110 1.13 -4.68 -1.36
C GLU A 110 2.32 -5.08 -2.25
N MET A 111 2.74 -4.17 -3.11
CA MET A 111 3.89 -4.38 -3.99
C MET A 111 5.19 -4.49 -3.20
N HIS A 112 5.38 -3.65 -2.17
CA HIS A 112 6.53 -3.78 -1.26
C HIS A 112 6.56 -5.16 -0.59
N GLU A 113 5.46 -5.56 0.05
CA GLU A 113 5.38 -6.84 0.77
C GLU A 113 5.66 -8.03 -0.14
N LYS A 114 5.16 -8.01 -1.39
CA LYS A 114 5.32 -9.12 -2.35
C LYS A 114 6.70 -9.15 -3.01
N CYS A 115 7.23 -8.01 -3.41
CA CYS A 115 8.35 -7.93 -4.37
C CYS A 115 9.64 -7.37 -3.78
N PHE A 116 9.56 -6.50 -2.76
CA PHE A 116 10.71 -5.68 -2.32
C PHE A 116 11.05 -5.86 -0.84
N CYS A 117 10.20 -6.54 -0.07
CA CYS A 117 10.41 -6.72 1.34
C CYS A 117 11.34 -7.92 1.62
N GLU A 118 12.59 -7.62 1.97
CA GLU A 118 13.61 -8.62 2.35
C GLU A 118 13.16 -9.52 3.51
N LYS A 119 12.35 -8.99 4.42
CA LYS A 119 11.82 -9.72 5.58
C LYS A 119 10.49 -10.42 5.30
N ASN A 120 9.97 -10.37 4.07
CA ASN A 120 8.76 -11.10 3.72
C ASN A 120 9.00 -12.60 3.89
N ILE A 121 7.99 -13.32 4.38
CA ILE A 121 8.07 -14.76 4.57
C ILE A 121 7.86 -15.45 3.22
N THR A 122 8.82 -16.30 2.87
CA THR A 122 8.84 -17.08 1.63
C THR A 122 8.99 -18.55 1.94
N GLN A 123 8.54 -19.39 1.00
CA GLN A 123 8.62 -20.84 1.11
C GLN A 123 9.75 -21.36 0.21
N CYS A 124 10.32 -22.50 0.59
CA CYS A 124 11.33 -23.15 -0.23
C CYS A 124 10.75 -23.53 -1.61
N GLU A 125 11.54 -23.39 -2.68
CA GLU A 125 11.17 -23.85 -4.02
C GLU A 125 10.81 -25.35 -4.06
N LYS A 126 11.37 -26.13 -3.13
CA LYS A 126 11.13 -27.57 -2.97
C LYS A 126 9.95 -27.90 -2.04
N GLN A 127 9.06 -26.95 -1.77
CA GLN A 127 7.88 -27.18 -0.94
C GLN A 127 6.98 -28.29 -1.52
N SER A 128 6.81 -28.34 -2.84
CA SER A 128 6.03 -29.41 -3.49
C SER A 128 6.63 -30.81 -3.31
N GLU A 129 7.93 -30.89 -3.01
CA GLU A 129 8.64 -32.15 -2.73
C GLU A 129 8.59 -32.51 -1.24
N GLY A 130 8.03 -31.63 -0.40
CA GLY A 130 7.87 -31.86 1.05
C GLY A 130 8.75 -30.99 1.93
N CYS A 131 9.50 -30.01 1.37
CA CYS A 131 10.22 -29.06 2.21
C CYS A 131 9.24 -28.17 2.99
N LEU A 132 9.31 -28.22 4.32
CA LEU A 132 8.47 -27.42 5.22
C LEU A 132 9.11 -26.08 5.60
N TRP A 133 10.27 -25.74 5.05
CA TRP A 133 10.95 -24.49 5.38
C TRP A 133 10.14 -23.30 4.90
N SER A 134 9.98 -22.33 5.81
CA SER A 134 9.38 -21.04 5.58
C SER A 134 10.15 -20.03 6.42
N GLY A 135 10.63 -18.96 5.81
CA GLY A 135 11.47 -17.97 6.47
C GLY A 135 11.56 -16.65 5.71
N PRO A 136 12.25 -15.64 6.27
CA PRO A 136 12.51 -14.39 5.58
C PRO A 136 13.18 -14.61 4.23
N TYR A 137 12.83 -13.80 3.23
CA TYR A 137 13.40 -13.91 1.88
C TYR A 137 14.93 -13.88 1.87
N PHE A 138 15.55 -13.05 2.72
CA PHE A 138 17.02 -12.99 2.79
C PHE A 138 17.69 -14.29 3.27
N GLU A 139 16.96 -15.19 3.95
CA GLU A 139 17.46 -16.51 4.39
C GLU A 139 17.20 -17.61 3.35
N LEU A 140 16.43 -17.32 2.30
CA LEU A 140 16.03 -18.31 1.30
C LEU A 140 17.24 -18.91 0.58
N GLU A 141 18.22 -18.09 0.19
CA GLU A 141 19.41 -18.56 -0.53
C GLU A 141 20.26 -19.48 0.36
N ASP A 142 20.43 -19.13 1.63
CA ASP A 142 21.17 -19.94 2.60
C ASP A 142 20.46 -21.28 2.87
N HIS A 143 19.14 -21.24 3.00
CA HIS A 143 18.34 -22.46 3.09
C HIS A 143 18.46 -23.30 1.82
N GLN A 144 18.37 -22.70 0.64
CA GLN A 144 18.41 -23.42 -0.63
C GLN A 144 19.69 -24.23 -0.78
N ARG A 145 20.84 -23.71 -0.34
CA ARG A 145 22.14 -24.41 -0.35
C ARG A 145 22.25 -25.59 0.61
N THR A 146 21.39 -25.63 1.63
CA THR A 146 21.42 -26.64 2.70
C THR A 146 20.16 -27.53 2.72
N CYS A 147 19.23 -27.29 1.80
CA CYS A 147 17.95 -27.96 1.75
C CYS A 147 18.13 -29.47 1.51
N SER A 148 17.55 -30.28 2.39
CA SER A 148 17.59 -31.76 2.27
C SER A 148 17.02 -32.27 0.95
N PHE A 149 16.07 -31.53 0.35
CA PHE A 149 15.46 -31.84 -0.94
C PHE A 149 16.29 -31.36 -2.14
N GLN A 150 17.29 -30.47 -1.96
CA GLN A 150 18.22 -30.09 -3.02
C GLN A 150 19.09 -31.28 -3.46
N LYS A 151 19.48 -32.14 -2.51
CA LYS A 151 20.36 -33.29 -2.74
C LYS A 151 19.72 -34.41 -3.57
N LEU A 152 18.40 -34.41 -3.73
CA LEU A 152 17.70 -35.41 -4.54
C LEU A 152 17.82 -35.13 -6.05
N LEU A 153 18.08 -33.88 -6.45
CA LEU A 153 18.16 -33.51 -7.87
C LEU A 153 19.56 -33.71 -8.47
N SER A 154 20.62 -33.59 -7.67
CA SER A 154 22.02 -33.76 -8.15
C SER A 154 22.41 -35.20 -8.47
N THR A 155 21.54 -36.18 -8.20
CA THR A 155 21.82 -37.61 -8.47
C THR A 155 21.10 -38.11 -9.75
N VAL A 156 20.32 -37.26 -10.42
CA VAL A 156 19.51 -37.66 -11.61
C VAL A 156 19.78 -36.79 -12.85
N THR A 157 20.62 -35.74 -12.76
CA THR A 157 20.99 -34.94 -13.95
C THR A 157 22.21 -35.51 -14.67
N ASP A 158 22.08 -36.74 -15.15
CA ASP A 158 22.64 -37.14 -16.44
C ASP A 158 21.47 -37.76 -17.20
N GLN A 159 21.08 -37.13 -18.31
CA GLN A 159 19.93 -37.45 -19.17
C GLN A 159 18.58 -36.89 -18.70
N THR A 160 18.31 -35.62 -19.03
CA THR A 160 17.19 -35.22 -19.89
C THR A 160 17.14 -33.70 -20.01
N GLU A 161 17.67 -33.20 -21.13
CA GLU A 161 17.22 -31.93 -21.67
C GLU A 161 15.78 -32.11 -22.15
N GLU A 162 14.77 -31.77 -21.34
CA GLU A 162 13.46 -31.41 -21.90
C GLU A 162 12.58 -30.59 -20.92
N LYS A 163 12.39 -29.32 -21.30
CA LYS A 163 11.20 -28.47 -21.14
C LYS A 163 10.42 -28.57 -19.82
N THR A 164 10.68 -27.61 -18.93
CA THR A 164 9.63 -27.02 -18.08
C THR A 164 9.71 -25.49 -18.10
N ASN A 165 9.39 -24.91 -19.27
CA ASN A 165 8.94 -23.53 -19.33
C ASN A 165 7.57 -23.47 -18.68
N ASN A 166 7.44 -22.84 -17.48
CA ASN A 166 6.29 -22.03 -17.01
C ASN A 166 6.01 -22.08 -15.49
N LYS A 167 6.93 -21.59 -14.64
CA LYS A 167 6.57 -21.10 -13.28
C LYS A 167 7.27 -19.80 -12.87
N THR A 168 7.58 -18.93 -13.84
CA THR A 168 8.13 -17.59 -13.60
C THR A 168 7.04 -16.51 -13.52
N SER A 169 5.82 -16.83 -13.08
CA SER A 169 4.70 -15.87 -13.19
C SER A 169 4.60 -14.86 -12.05
N THR A 170 5.23 -15.10 -10.89
CA THR A 170 5.08 -14.20 -9.73
C THR A 170 6.20 -13.16 -9.66
N ILE A 171 7.45 -13.52 -9.99
CA ILE A 171 8.58 -12.59 -9.95
C ILE A 171 8.61 -11.69 -11.19
N THR A 172 8.24 -12.19 -12.37
CA THR A 172 8.21 -11.37 -13.60
C THR A 172 7.19 -10.23 -13.52
N GLN A 173 6.06 -10.44 -12.81
CA GLN A 173 5.07 -9.37 -12.56
C GLN A 173 5.60 -8.23 -11.68
N CYS A 174 6.66 -8.45 -10.90
CA CYS A 174 7.26 -7.40 -10.06
C CYS A 174 8.17 -6.45 -10.85
N PHE A 175 8.70 -6.87 -12.01
CA PHE A 175 9.67 -6.10 -12.80
C PHE A 175 9.03 -5.26 -13.92
N GLU A 176 7.74 -5.44 -14.21
CA GLU A 176 7.03 -4.66 -15.25
C GLU A 176 6.48 -3.32 -14.74
N ASN A 177 6.55 -3.02 -13.44
CA ASN A 177 6.16 -1.73 -12.89
C ASN A 177 7.36 -1.06 -12.21
N PRO A 178 8.12 -0.19 -12.91
CA PRO A 178 9.13 0.62 -12.26
C PRO A 178 8.47 1.56 -11.26
N PHE A 179 8.63 1.20 -10.00
CA PHE A 179 8.83 2.05 -8.83
C PHE A 179 9.25 3.48 -9.24
N PHE A 180 8.48 4.51 -8.83
CA PHE A 180 8.82 5.96 -8.74
C PHE A 180 8.27 7.04 -9.68
N ASP A 181 7.35 6.79 -10.63
CA ASP A 181 6.75 7.90 -11.43
C ASP A 181 5.27 8.18 -11.13
N ARG A 182 4.93 8.38 -9.85
CA ARG A 182 3.77 9.20 -9.50
C ARG A 182 4.28 10.50 -8.89
N PRO A 183 4.27 11.63 -9.62
CA PRO A 183 4.71 12.90 -9.04
C PRO A 183 3.83 13.17 -7.82
N THR A 184 4.44 13.16 -6.65
CA THR A 184 3.84 13.75 -5.45
C THR A 184 3.43 15.18 -5.80
N PHE A 185 2.36 15.68 -5.20
CA PHE A 185 1.78 17.00 -5.47
C PHE A 185 2.81 18.15 -5.46
N THR A 186 3.96 17.95 -4.79
CA THR A 186 5.12 18.84 -4.78
C THR A 186 5.81 18.99 -6.15
N ALA A 187 5.87 17.94 -6.99
CA ALA A 187 6.55 17.99 -8.29
C ALA A 187 5.76 18.78 -9.35
N PHE A 188 4.43 18.80 -9.28
CA PHE A 188 3.60 19.65 -10.14
C PHE A 188 3.81 21.14 -9.88
N ILE A 189 4.07 21.52 -8.62
CA ILE A 189 4.34 22.91 -8.25
C ILE A 189 5.70 23.36 -8.83
N PHE A 190 6.74 22.53 -8.79
CA PHE A 190 8.03 22.85 -9.39
C PHE A 190 7.96 22.99 -10.92
N LEU A 191 7.22 22.12 -11.62
CA LEU A 191 7.01 22.25 -13.06
C LEU A 191 6.18 23.50 -13.41
N ALA A 192 5.18 23.84 -12.60
CA ALA A 192 4.43 25.10 -12.79
C ALA A 192 5.32 26.33 -12.59
N PHE A 193 6.23 26.33 -11.59
CA PHE A 193 7.18 27.43 -11.39
C PHE A 193 8.19 27.56 -12.54
N ILE A 194 8.65 26.45 -13.13
CA ILE A 194 9.53 26.47 -14.30
C ILE A 194 8.79 26.99 -15.55
N ILE A 195 7.52 26.62 -15.75
CA ILE A 195 6.71 27.11 -16.87
C ILE A 195 6.40 28.61 -16.73
N ILE A 196 6.11 29.08 -15.51
CA ILE A 196 5.84 30.51 -15.23
C ILE A 196 7.13 31.33 -15.39
N SER A 197 8.29 30.83 -14.93
CA SER A 197 9.56 31.54 -15.10
C SER A 197 10.07 31.55 -16.55
N CYS A 198 9.81 30.50 -17.34
CA CYS A 198 10.10 30.50 -18.77
C CYS A 198 9.18 31.44 -19.58
N SER A 199 7.95 31.68 -19.11
CA SER A 199 7.00 32.59 -19.79
C SER A 199 7.31 34.07 -19.55
N VAL A 200 7.91 34.41 -18.40
CA VAL A 200 8.33 35.79 -18.09
C VAL A 200 9.59 36.19 -18.86
N ILE A 201 10.49 35.25 -19.17
CA ILE A 201 11.73 35.52 -19.93
C ILE A 201 11.43 35.76 -21.42
N ARG A 202 10.35 35.20 -21.97
CA ARG A 202 9.94 35.41 -23.37
C ARG A 202 9.25 36.75 -23.67
N HIS A 203 8.95 37.57 -22.66
CA HIS A 203 8.32 38.88 -22.82
C HIS A 203 9.25 40.07 -22.52
N LEU A 204 10.55 39.83 -22.29
CA LEU A 204 11.56 40.86 -22.01
C LEU A 204 12.75 40.85 -22.98
N VAL A 205 12.60 40.22 -24.15
CA VAL A 205 13.52 40.35 -25.30
C VAL A 205 12.74 40.81 -26.51
#